data_AF-A0A7J8XLY7-F1
#
_entry.id   AF-A0A7J8XLY7-F1
#
_cell.length_a   1.000
_cell.length_b   1.000
_cell.length_c   1.000
_cell.angle_alpha   90.00
_cell.angle_beta   90.00
_cell.angle_gamma   90.00
#
_symmetry.space_group_name_H-M   'P 1'
#
loop_
_entity.id
_entity.type
_entity.pdbx_description
1 polymer ?
#
loop_
_entity_poly.entity_id
_entity_poly.type
_entity_poly.pdbx_seq_one_letter_code
_entity_poly.pdbx_strand_id
1 'polypeptide(L)'
;GLDPRSTANLFIDATCIGEKIISNEDCFILKLETNAAIREAQSGPNYEIINHTIWGYFSQRSGLMIQFEDSRLLMMKTKDDSDVFWETRTESVMDDYKYTDGVNIAHSGKTSVTVFRYGEQSSNHKRQIEEKWKIEDVDFNVWGLTKDDFIPPSDMQTS
;
A
#
# COMPACT_ATOMS: atom_id res chain seq x y z
N GLY A 1 -8.61 -8.36 7.04
CA GLY A 1 -7.80 -9.07 6.03
C GLY A 1 -7.93 -8.37 4.69
N LEU A 2 -6.96 -8.56 3.79
CA LEU A 2 -7.06 -8.07 2.41
C LEU A 2 -8.16 -8.86 1.70
N ASP A 3 -9.35 -8.26 1.56
CA ASP A 3 -10.42 -8.84 0.75
C ASP A 3 -9.96 -8.89 -0.72
N PRO A 4 -10.00 -10.06 -1.39
CA PRO A 4 -9.53 -10.20 -2.76
C PRO A 4 -10.28 -9.34 -3.78
N ARG A 5 -11.54 -8.97 -3.54
CA ARG A 5 -12.24 -8.03 -4.42
C ARG A 5 -11.64 -6.63 -4.34
N SER A 6 -11.33 -6.17 -3.13
CA SER A 6 -10.65 -4.90 -2.91
C SER A 6 -9.27 -4.87 -3.57
N THR A 7 -8.50 -5.96 -3.46
CA THR A 7 -7.21 -6.11 -4.17
C THR A 7 -7.40 -6.08 -5.68
N ALA A 8 -8.37 -6.83 -6.23
CA ALA A 8 -8.65 -6.82 -7.66
C ALA A 8 -9.06 -5.43 -8.17
N ASN A 9 -9.90 -4.73 -7.41
CA ASN A 9 -10.32 -3.37 -7.73
C ASN A 9 -9.15 -2.38 -7.69
N LEU A 10 -8.21 -2.54 -6.75
CA LEU A 10 -7.03 -1.69 -6.67
C LEU A 10 -6.18 -1.80 -7.95
N PHE A 11 -6.04 -3.00 -8.52
CA PHE A 11 -5.21 -3.25 -9.71
C PHE A 11 -5.99 -3.28 -11.03
N ILE A 12 -7.24 -2.79 -11.07
CA ILE A 12 -8.09 -2.87 -12.26
C ILE A 12 -7.50 -2.13 -13.47
N ASP A 13 -6.86 -0.98 -13.21
CA ASP A 13 -6.19 -0.15 -14.22
C ASP A 13 -4.66 -0.34 -14.22
N ALA A 14 -4.16 -1.40 -13.59
CA ALA A 14 -2.73 -1.66 -13.50
C ALA A 14 -2.18 -2.21 -14.82
N THR A 15 -0.92 -1.90 -15.10
CA THR A 15 -0.18 -2.45 -16.23
C THR A 15 0.65 -3.64 -15.80
N CYS A 16 0.58 -4.76 -16.53
CA CYS A 16 1.51 -5.87 -16.34
C CYS A 16 2.89 -5.47 -16.90
N ILE A 17 3.92 -5.46 -16.05
CA ILE A 17 5.27 -4.97 -16.42
C ILE A 17 6.31 -6.08 -16.54
N GLY A 18 5.92 -7.33 -16.31
CA GLY A 18 6.80 -8.49 -16.46
C GLY A 18 6.55 -9.59 -15.44
N GLU A 19 7.54 -10.46 -15.32
CA GLU A 19 7.49 -11.66 -14.48
C GLU A 19 8.77 -11.75 -13.64
N LYS A 20 8.67 -12.36 -12.45
CA LYS A 20 9.78 -12.52 -11.51
C LYS A 20 9.51 -13.69 -10.57
N ILE A 21 10.56 -14.42 -10.20
CA ILE A 21 10.47 -15.42 -9.13
C ILE A 21 10.58 -14.70 -7.78
N ILE A 22 9.58 -14.89 -6.92
CA ILE A 22 9.53 -14.34 -5.56
C ILE A 22 9.19 -15.48 -4.61
N SER A 23 10.01 -15.67 -3.57
CA SER A 23 9.82 -16.76 -2.59
C SER A 23 9.62 -18.14 -3.23
N ASN A 24 10.39 -18.43 -4.28
CA ASN A 24 10.32 -19.66 -5.09
C ASN A 24 9.02 -19.87 -5.87
N GLU A 25 8.18 -18.84 -6.04
CA GLU A 25 6.98 -18.87 -6.89
C GLU A 25 7.17 -17.97 -8.12
N ASP A 26 6.79 -18.48 -9.29
CA ASP A 26 6.71 -17.69 -10.52
C ASP A 26 5.56 -16.68 -10.40
N CYS A 27 5.89 -15.39 -10.45
CA CYS A 27 4.93 -14.30 -10.29
C CYS A 27 4.88 -13.40 -11.53
N PHE A 28 3.70 -12.86 -11.84
CA PHE A 28 3.57 -11.69 -12.72
C PHE A 28 3.45 -10.42 -11.89
N ILE A 29 3.89 -9.29 -12.46
CA ILE A 29 3.99 -8.01 -11.75
C ILE A 29 2.98 -7.03 -12.34
N LEU A 30 2.03 -6.59 -11.52
CA LEU A 30 1.14 -5.49 -11.85
C LEU A 30 1.67 -4.20 -11.23
N LYS A 31 1.78 -3.14 -12.03
CA LYS A 31 2.18 -1.79 -11.60
C LYS A 31 1.04 -0.82 -11.80
N LEU A 32 0.75 -0.03 -10.78
CA LEU A 32 -0.21 1.07 -10.83
C LEU A 32 0.53 2.37 -10.50
N GLU A 33 0.37 3.36 -11.36
CA GLU A 33 0.83 4.73 -11.08
C GLU A 33 -0.39 5.60 -10.80
N THR A 34 -0.35 6.32 -9.67
CA THR A 34 -1.44 7.25 -9.34
C THR A 34 -1.39 8.44 -10.30
N ASN A 35 -2.52 8.70 -10.95
CA ASN A 35 -2.63 9.80 -11.91
C ASN A 35 -2.41 11.17 -11.24
N ALA A 36 -2.03 12.16 -12.05
CA ALA A 36 -1.69 13.50 -11.56
C ALA A 36 -2.87 14.17 -10.80
N ALA A 37 -4.11 14.04 -11.30
CA ALA A 37 -5.27 14.66 -10.67
C ALA A 37 -5.52 14.15 -9.23
N ILE A 38 -5.35 12.85 -8.99
CA ILE A 38 -5.46 12.27 -7.64
C ILE A 38 -4.29 12.73 -6.76
N ARG A 39 -3.07 12.78 -7.30
CA ARG A 39 -1.90 13.29 -6.56
C ARG A 39 -2.07 14.76 -6.17
N GLU A 40 -2.57 15.59 -7.07
CA GLU A 40 -2.87 17.00 -6.80
C GLU A 40 -3.97 17.15 -5.74
N ALA A 41 -5.06 16.39 -5.86
CA ALA A 41 -6.16 16.40 -4.88
C ALA A 41 -5.74 15.92 -3.48
N GLN A 42 -4.74 15.04 -3.39
CA GLN A 42 -4.17 14.57 -2.12
C GLN A 42 -2.99 15.43 -1.63
N SER A 43 -2.53 16.41 -2.41
CA SER A 43 -1.45 17.31 -2.01
C SER A 43 -1.97 18.39 -1.07
N GLY A 44 -1.06 19.03 -0.34
CA GLY A 44 -1.40 20.03 0.67
C GLY A 44 -0.77 21.40 0.42
N PRO A 45 -1.07 22.38 1.29
CA PRO A 45 -0.43 23.70 1.21
C PRO A 45 1.09 23.63 1.41
N ASN A 46 1.58 22.67 2.19
CA ASN A 46 2.99 22.55 2.58
C ASN A 46 3.74 21.38 1.91
N TYR A 47 3.06 20.57 1.10
CA TYR A 47 3.67 19.41 0.44
C TYR A 47 2.99 19.08 -0.88
N GLU A 48 3.73 18.42 -1.77
CA GLU A 48 3.25 17.94 -3.06
C GLU A 48 3.58 16.45 -3.20
N ILE A 49 2.63 15.65 -3.71
CA ILE A 49 2.88 14.24 -4.04
C ILE A 49 3.42 14.17 -5.47
N ILE A 50 4.74 14.00 -5.56
CA ILE A 50 5.46 13.97 -6.83
C ILE A 50 5.20 12.65 -7.56
N ASN A 51 5.26 11.54 -6.81
CA ASN A 51 5.00 10.22 -7.37
C ASN A 51 4.34 9.30 -6.33
N HIS A 52 3.48 8.42 -6.81
CA HIS A 52 2.90 7.36 -6.00
C HIS A 52 2.68 6.15 -6.90
N THR A 53 3.38 5.07 -6.58
CA THR A 53 3.41 3.87 -7.40
C THR A 53 3.25 2.65 -6.53
N ILE A 54 2.37 1.76 -6.97
CA ILE A 54 2.04 0.53 -6.28
C ILE A 54 2.41 -0.64 -7.19
N TRP A 55 2.96 -1.71 -6.61
CA TRP A 55 3.22 -2.97 -7.28
C TRP A 55 2.57 -4.12 -6.53
N GLY A 56 1.93 -5.01 -7.29
CA GLY A 56 1.41 -6.27 -6.80
C GLY A 56 2.10 -7.41 -7.53
N TYR A 57 2.58 -8.39 -6.77
CA TYR A 57 3.23 -9.57 -7.28
C TYR A 57 2.32 -10.77 -7.05
N PHE A 58 1.84 -11.37 -8.13
CA PHE A 58 0.81 -12.40 -8.08
C PHE A 58 1.36 -13.71 -8.61
N SER A 59 1.16 -14.80 -7.88
CA SER A 59 1.54 -16.15 -8.33
C SER A 59 0.83 -16.46 -9.64
N GLN A 60 1.59 -16.86 -10.66
CA GLN A 60 1.03 -17.31 -11.95
C GLN A 60 0.18 -18.57 -11.79
N ARG A 61 0.50 -19.39 -10.78
CA ARG A 61 -0.17 -20.67 -10.51
C ARG A 61 -1.51 -20.50 -9.82
N SER A 62 -1.61 -19.62 -8.82
CA SER A 62 -2.81 -19.48 -7.98
C SER A 62 -3.57 -18.16 -8.18
N GLY A 63 -2.95 -17.16 -8.81
CA GLY A 63 -3.47 -15.80 -8.89
C GLY A 63 -3.44 -15.03 -7.55
N LEU A 64 -2.91 -15.62 -6.48
CA LEU A 64 -2.84 -14.97 -5.17
C LEU A 64 -1.66 -14.00 -5.09
N MET A 65 -1.85 -12.89 -4.38
CA MET A 65 -0.80 -11.91 -4.16
C MET A 65 0.24 -12.46 -3.16
N ILE A 66 1.50 -12.54 -3.58
CA ILE A 66 2.62 -13.01 -2.76
C ILE A 66 3.31 -11.84 -2.06
N GLN A 67 3.40 -10.71 -2.77
CA GLN A 67 4.03 -9.50 -2.27
C GLN A 67 3.29 -8.26 -2.78
N PHE A 68 3.30 -7.22 -1.97
CA PHE A 68 2.79 -5.89 -2.26
C PHE A 68 3.89 -4.86 -1.97
N GLU A 69 4.05 -3.89 -2.86
CA GLU A 69 4.89 -2.72 -2.63
C GLU A 69 4.13 -1.43 -2.92
N ASP A 70 4.35 -0.42 -2.10
CA ASP A 70 3.86 0.95 -2.29
C ASP A 70 5.02 1.91 -2.06
N SER A 71 5.30 2.78 -3.04
CA SER A 71 6.20 3.92 -2.87
C SER A 71 5.47 5.23 -3.09
N ARG A 72 5.57 6.12 -2.11
CA ARG A 72 5.00 7.46 -2.14
C ARG A 72 6.09 8.50 -1.89
N LEU A 73 6.38 9.29 -2.93
CA LEU A 73 7.35 10.37 -2.93
C LEU A 73 6.64 11.73 -2.78
N LEU A 74 7.05 12.48 -1.76
CA LEU A 74 6.57 13.81 -1.43
C LEU A 74 7.71 14.82 -1.54
N MET A 75 7.38 16.03 -1.98
CA MET A 75 8.23 17.21 -1.86
C MET A 75 7.62 18.14 -0.81
N MET A 76 8.44 18.63 0.12
CA MET A 76 8.03 19.63 1.10
C MET A 76 8.29 21.02 0.57
N LYS A 77 7.29 21.89 0.63
CA LYS A 77 7.42 23.30 0.26
C LYS A 77 8.07 24.04 1.42
N THR A 78 9.36 24.37 1.30
CA THR A 78 10.08 25.16 2.30
C THR A 78 10.13 26.64 1.90
N LYS A 79 10.29 27.54 2.88
CA LYS A 79 10.37 28.99 2.62
C LYS A 79 11.69 29.41 1.98
N ASP A 80 12.72 28.58 2.12
CA ASP A 80 14.10 28.90 1.79
C ASP A 80 14.53 28.31 0.43
N ASP A 81 13.56 27.93 -0.42
CA ASP A 81 13.77 27.31 -1.75
C ASP A 81 14.63 26.04 -1.72
N SER A 82 14.72 25.39 -0.56
CA SER A 82 15.39 24.11 -0.39
C SER A 82 14.39 22.97 -0.58
N ASP A 83 14.58 22.18 -1.63
CA ASP A 83 13.73 21.04 -1.89
C ASP A 83 14.09 19.89 -0.93
N VAL A 84 13.16 19.56 -0.03
CA VAL A 84 13.27 18.40 0.86
C VAL A 84 12.28 17.35 0.39
N PHE A 85 12.79 16.18 0.05
CA PHE A 85 11.99 15.06 -0.42
C PHE A 85 11.84 13.99 0.65
N TRP A 86 10.66 13.40 0.73
CA TRP A 86 10.35 12.27 1.58
C TRP A 86 9.78 11.14 0.75
N GLU A 87 10.41 9.97 0.80
CA GLU A 87 9.86 8.75 0.20
C GLU A 87 9.45 7.79 1.32
N THR A 88 8.19 7.37 1.31
CA THR A 88 7.73 6.26 2.15
C THR A 88 7.57 5.04 1.26
N ARG A 89 8.32 3.99 1.55
CA ARG A 89 8.22 2.69 0.89
C ARG A 89 7.69 1.64 1.85
N THR A 90 6.55 1.06 1.51
CA THR A 90 5.92 -0.04 2.24
C THR A 90 6.07 -1.31 1.42
N GLU A 91 6.51 -2.39 2.06
CA GLU A 91 6.60 -3.72 1.46
C GLU A 91 5.89 -4.72 2.36
N SER A 92 4.95 -5.47 1.82
CA SER A 92 4.23 -6.51 2.56
C SER A 92 4.35 -7.85 1.84
N VAL A 93 4.67 -8.90 2.58
CA VAL A 93 4.66 -10.28 2.11
C VAL A 93 3.49 -11.01 2.77
N MET A 94 2.78 -11.81 2.00
CA MET A 94 1.57 -12.50 2.40
C MET A 94 1.85 -13.99 2.57
N ASP A 95 1.46 -14.53 3.71
CA ASP A 95 1.67 -15.91 4.11
C ASP A 95 0.38 -16.53 4.67
N ASP A 96 0.39 -17.86 4.83
CA ASP A 96 -0.71 -18.64 5.45
C ASP A 96 -2.07 -18.36 4.78
N TYR A 97 -2.12 -18.49 3.45
CA TYR A 97 -3.39 -18.39 2.74
C TYR A 97 -4.33 -19.55 3.12
N LYS A 98 -5.52 -19.19 3.61
CA LYS A 98 -6.59 -20.13 3.96
C LYS A 98 -7.83 -19.85 3.14
N TYR A 99 -8.57 -20.93 2.87
CA TYR A 99 -9.84 -20.86 2.16
C TYR A 99 -10.98 -20.68 3.16
N THR A 100 -11.58 -19.49 3.17
CA THR A 100 -12.66 -19.10 4.08
C THR A 100 -13.82 -18.59 3.23
N ASP A 101 -15.00 -19.21 3.35
CA ASP A 101 -16.25 -18.83 2.67
C ASP A 101 -16.13 -18.57 1.15
N GLY A 102 -15.38 -19.41 0.44
CA GLY A 102 -15.25 -19.30 -1.01
C GLY A 102 -14.08 -18.45 -1.48
N VAL A 103 -13.28 -17.89 -0.55
CA VAL A 103 -12.26 -16.89 -0.82
C VAL A 103 -10.95 -17.28 -0.14
N ASN A 104 -9.82 -17.12 -0.85
CA ASN A 104 -8.49 -17.31 -0.26
C ASN A 104 -8.01 -16.02 0.39
N ILE A 105 -7.66 -16.08 1.68
CA ILE A 105 -7.26 -14.92 2.48
C ILE A 105 -5.94 -15.23 3.16
N ALA A 106 -4.99 -14.30 3.10
CA ALA A 106 -3.75 -14.41 3.85
C ALA A 106 -4.02 -14.21 5.34
N HIS A 107 -3.70 -15.22 6.16
CA HIS A 107 -3.85 -15.14 7.62
C HIS A 107 -2.57 -14.68 8.33
N SER A 108 -1.47 -14.50 7.62
CA SER A 108 -0.28 -13.91 8.23
C SER A 108 0.58 -13.20 7.19
N GLY A 109 1.56 -12.47 7.69
CA GLY A 109 2.56 -11.88 6.83
C GLY A 109 3.49 -10.96 7.58
N LYS A 110 4.26 -10.24 6.80
CA LYS A 110 5.26 -9.31 7.30
C LYS A 110 5.19 -8.04 6.48
N THR A 111 5.13 -6.90 7.16
CA THR A 111 5.14 -5.57 6.56
C THR A 111 6.37 -4.82 7.03
N SER A 112 7.10 -4.20 6.11
CA SER A 112 8.22 -3.31 6.40
C SER A 112 7.92 -1.94 5.80
N VAL A 113 8.08 -0.88 6.60
CA VAL A 113 7.93 0.50 6.15
C VAL A 113 9.27 1.19 6.31
N THR A 114 9.77 1.75 5.22
CA THR A 114 11.00 2.53 5.19
C THR A 114 10.67 3.97 4.79
N VAL A 115 11.15 4.91 5.58
CA VAL A 115 11.05 6.34 5.28
C VAL A 115 12.44 6.87 4.95
N PHE A 116 12.57 7.41 3.76
CA PHE A 116 13.76 8.10 3.28
C PHE A 116 13.53 9.59 3.26
N ARG A 117 14.57 10.35 3.60
CA ARG A 117 14.61 11.80 3.44
C ARG A 117 15.84 12.19 2.61
N TYR A 118 15.61 12.96 1.55
CA TYR A 118 16.62 13.48 0.63
C TYR A 118 16.59 15.02 0.57
N GLY A 119 17.68 15.64 0.13
CA GLY A 119 17.80 17.11 -0.03
C GLY A 119 19.20 17.64 0.27
N GLU A 120 19.55 18.80 -0.29
CA GLU A 120 20.91 19.37 -0.37
C GLU A 120 21.58 19.61 1.00
N GLN A 121 20.79 19.77 2.06
CA GLN A 121 21.25 19.97 3.45
C GLN A 121 20.86 18.84 4.41
N SER A 122 20.20 17.79 3.92
CA SER A 122 19.89 16.62 4.74
C SER A 122 20.94 15.53 4.50
N SER A 123 21.62 15.08 5.56
CA SER A 123 22.18 13.73 5.53
C SER A 123 21.05 12.76 5.14
N ASN A 124 21.30 11.83 4.22
CA ASN A 124 20.29 10.86 3.81
C ASN A 124 19.82 10.06 5.04
N HIS A 125 18.69 10.45 5.62
CA HIS A 125 18.14 9.80 6.81
C HIS A 125 17.23 8.67 6.34
N LYS A 126 17.52 7.46 6.81
CA LYS A 126 16.69 6.28 6.59
C LYS A 126 16.18 5.80 7.94
N ARG A 127 14.86 5.63 8.06
CA ARG A 127 14.22 4.95 9.20
C ARG A 127 13.42 3.78 8.68
N GLN A 128 13.45 2.66 9.40
CA GLN A 128 12.74 1.46 9.02
C GLN A 128 12.02 0.89 10.23
N ILE A 129 10.77 0.47 10.02
CA ILE A 129 9.95 -0.27 10.98
C ILE A 129 9.50 -1.56 10.31
N GLU A 130 9.42 -2.63 11.09
CA GLU A 130 8.97 -3.94 10.64
C GLU A 130 7.88 -4.44 11.59
N GLU A 131 6.82 -4.99 11.01
CA GLU A 131 5.71 -5.62 11.71
C GLU A 131 5.48 -7.02 11.14
N LYS A 132 5.23 -7.98 12.03
CA LYS A 132 4.66 -9.27 11.65
C LYS A 132 3.22 -9.29 12.14
N TRP A 133 2.31 -9.67 11.26
CA TRP A 133 0.89 -9.69 11.55
C TRP A 133 0.34 -11.11 11.37
N LYS A 134 -0.69 -11.42 12.15
CA LYS A 134 -1.42 -12.67 12.11
C LYS A 134 -2.90 -12.39 12.34
N ILE A 135 -3.74 -13.08 11.58
CA ILE A 135 -5.20 -13.03 11.66
C ILE A 135 -5.64 -14.41 12.13
N GLU A 136 -6.23 -14.47 13.33
CA GLU A 136 -6.73 -15.73 13.88
C GLU A 136 -8.03 -16.14 13.18
N ASP A 137 -9.02 -15.24 13.18
CA ASP A 137 -10.36 -15.51 12.64
C ASP A 137 -10.76 -14.49 11.57
N VAL A 138 -11.52 -14.97 10.58
CA VAL A 138 -12.12 -14.16 9.53
C VAL A 138 -13.56 -14.57 9.34
N ASP A 139 -14.47 -13.61 9.49
CA ASP A 139 -15.90 -13.78 9.25
C ASP A 139 -16.38 -12.79 8.19
N PHE A 140 -17.27 -13.25 7.32
CA PHE A 140 -17.94 -12.40 6.33
C PHE A 140 -19.38 -12.12 6.74
N ASN A 141 -19.87 -10.92 6.39
CA ASN A 141 -21.26 -10.51 6.65
C ASN A 141 -21.66 -10.68 8.13
N VAL A 142 -20.77 -10.25 9.03
CA VAL A 142 -20.95 -10.36 10.49
C VAL A 142 -22.27 -9.71 10.89
N TRP A 143 -23.16 -10.51 11.48
CA TRP A 143 -24.46 -10.06 11.94
C TRP A 143 -24.32 -9.01 13.04
N GLY A 144 -25.08 -7.93 12.93
CA GLY A 144 -25.09 -6.84 13.90
C GLY A 144 -24.14 -5.68 13.59
N LEU A 145 -23.25 -5.80 12.60
CA LEU A 145 -22.53 -4.65 12.07
C LEU A 145 -23.44 -3.80 11.18
N THR A 146 -23.43 -2.50 11.44
CA THR A 146 -24.21 -1.47 10.74
C THR A 146 -23.30 -0.36 10.23
N LYS A 147 -23.83 0.58 9.45
CA LYS A 147 -23.04 1.74 9.00
C LYS A 147 -22.56 2.62 10.16
N ASP A 148 -23.27 2.59 11.28
CA ASP A 148 -22.96 3.42 12.44
C ASP A 148 -21.66 2.96 13.13
N ASP A 149 -21.25 1.71 12.93
CA ASP A 149 -19.97 1.16 13.43
C ASP A 149 -18.76 1.65 12.61
N PHE A 150 -18.99 2.29 11.46
CA PHE A 150 -17.96 2.80 10.54
C PHE A 150 -17.98 4.33 10.43
N ILE A 151 -18.56 5.03 11.41
CA ILE A 151 -18.56 6.49 11.44
C ILE A 151 -17.13 6.98 11.70
N PRO A 152 -16.56 7.84 10.83
CA PRO A 152 -15.24 8.42 11.06
C PRO A 152 -15.24 9.24 12.36
N PRO A 153 -14.09 9.41 13.05
CA PRO A 153 -14.02 10.22 14.25
C PRO A 153 -14.68 11.58 14.05
N SER A 154 -15.54 11.97 14.98
CA SER A 154 -16.23 13.26 14.98
C SER A 154 -15.21 14.39 15.17
N ASP A 155 -14.56 14.82 14.09
CA ASP A 155 -14.00 16.15 13.85
C ASP A 155 -13.10 16.15 12.61
N MET A 156 -13.72 16.23 11.43
CA MET A 156 -13.16 16.90 10.26
C MET A 156 -14.27 17.67 9.56
N GLN A 157 -14.85 18.66 10.27
CA GLN A 157 -15.51 19.77 9.58
C GLN A 157 -14.41 20.51 8.82
N THR A 158 -14.32 20.27 7.53
CA THR A 158 -13.57 21.13 6.61
C THR A 158 -14.17 22.53 6.69
N SER A 159 -13.45 23.42 7.38
CA SER A 159 -13.65 24.87 7.32
C SER A 159 -13.06 25.42 6.03
#